data_AF-A0A9X5XA54-F1
#
_entry.id   AF-A0A9X5XA54-F1
#
_cell.length_a   1.000
_cell.length_b   1.000
_cell.length_c   1.000
_cell.angle_alpha   90.00
_cell.angle_beta   90.00
_cell.angle_gamma   90.00
#
_symmetry.space_group_name_H-M   'P 1'
#
loop_
_entity.id
_entity.type
_entity.pdbx_description
1 polymer ?
#
loop_
_entity_poly.entity_id
_entity_poly.type
_entity_poly.pdbx_seq_one_letter_code
_entity_poly.pdbx_strand_id
1 'polypeptide(L)'
;PGAEVTASLDQVRETVAGVIADVRERGDAAVRAYSEKFDRWSPDAFRLSAEEIEKIVASVPRQVIDDIRFVQDQVRSFARHQLDSMGEFEVETLPGVRLGQKHIPVRAADRP
;
A
#
# COMPACT_ATOMS: atom_id res chain seq x y z
N PRO A 1 -17.47 24.62 -18.97
CA PRO A 1 -16.67 23.41 -18.69
C PRO A 1 -16.01 23.33 -17.30
N GLY A 2 -15.67 24.46 -16.63
CA GLY A 2 -14.99 24.43 -15.33
C GLY A 2 -15.88 24.28 -14.08
N ALA A 3 -17.17 24.66 -14.16
CA ALA A 3 -18.06 24.61 -13.00
C ALA A 3 -18.63 23.22 -12.70
N GLU A 4 -18.90 22.40 -13.73
CA GLU A 4 -19.40 21.02 -13.57
C GLU A 4 -18.33 20.08 -12.98
N VAL A 5 -17.06 20.28 -13.33
CA VAL A 5 -15.95 19.46 -12.80
C VAL A 5 -15.69 19.77 -11.32
N THR A 6 -15.79 21.04 -10.90
CA THR A 6 -15.58 21.43 -9.49
C THR A 6 -16.73 20.94 -8.60
N ALA A 7 -17.99 21.07 -9.05
CA ALA A 7 -19.15 20.53 -8.32
C ALA A 7 -19.05 19.01 -8.12
N SER A 8 -18.45 18.29 -9.08
CA SER A 8 -18.19 16.86 -8.98
C SER A 8 -17.11 16.49 -7.95
N LEU A 9 -16.09 17.34 -7.74
CA LEU A 9 -15.00 17.04 -6.81
C LEU A 9 -15.43 17.19 -5.35
N ASP A 10 -16.24 18.19 -5.04
CA ASP A 10 -16.76 18.41 -3.68
C ASP A 10 -17.66 17.24 -3.25
N GLN A 11 -18.51 16.74 -4.15
CA GLN A 11 -19.35 15.56 -3.90
C GLN A 11 -18.53 14.28 -3.68
N VAL A 12 -17.48 14.07 -4.47
CA VAL A 12 -16.56 12.94 -4.27
C VAL A 12 -15.85 13.05 -2.93
N ARG A 13 -15.37 14.24 -2.58
CA ARG A 13 -14.71 14.49 -1.29
C ARG A 13 -15.65 14.21 -0.12
N GLU A 14 -16.88 14.69 -0.17
CA GLU A 14 -17.89 14.45 0.86
C GLU A 14 -18.18 12.95 1.02
N THR A 15 -18.36 12.25 -0.12
CA THR A 15 -18.59 10.80 -0.13
C THR A 15 -17.43 10.03 0.50
N VAL A 16 -16.19 10.32 0.09
CA VAL A 16 -14.99 9.66 0.62
C VAL A 16 -14.79 9.97 2.10
N ALA A 17 -15.00 11.22 2.52
CA ALA A 17 -14.92 11.60 3.92
C ALA A 17 -15.95 10.84 4.78
N GLY A 18 -17.18 10.68 4.26
CA GLY A 18 -18.22 9.87 4.89
C GLY A 18 -17.80 8.40 5.04
N VAL A 19 -17.28 7.77 3.98
CA VAL A 19 -16.78 6.38 4.02
C VAL A 19 -15.66 6.22 5.05
N ILE A 20 -14.69 7.14 5.09
CA ILE A 20 -13.59 7.10 6.05
C ILE A 20 -14.09 7.26 7.49
N ALA A 21 -15.02 8.18 7.74
CA ALA A 21 -15.59 8.39 9.07
C ALA A 21 -16.34 7.13 9.54
N ASP A 22 -17.10 6.52 8.65
CA ASP A 22 -17.88 5.32 8.92
C ASP A 22 -17.00 4.10 9.22
N VAL A 23 -15.92 3.91 8.47
CA VAL A 23 -14.91 2.86 8.74
C VAL A 23 -14.17 3.11 10.05
N ARG A 24 -13.89 4.37 10.41
CA ARG A 24 -13.29 4.70 11.71
C ARG A 24 -14.20 4.37 12.88
N GLU A 25 -15.50 4.58 12.74
CA GLU A 25 -16.48 4.35 13.81
C GLU A 25 -16.87 2.87 13.93
N ARG A 26 -17.10 2.19 12.80
CA ARG A 26 -17.68 0.84 12.77
C ARG A 26 -16.71 -0.27 12.33
N GLY A 27 -15.48 0.08 11.93
CA GLY A 27 -14.44 -0.86 11.53
C GLY A 27 -14.89 -1.80 10.40
N ASP A 28 -14.60 -3.08 10.55
CA ASP A 28 -14.87 -4.12 9.54
C ASP A 28 -16.35 -4.25 9.15
N ALA A 29 -17.28 -3.86 10.02
CA ALA A 29 -18.71 -3.88 9.69
C ALA A 29 -19.04 -2.87 8.58
N ALA A 30 -18.42 -1.69 8.59
CA ALA A 30 -18.55 -0.71 7.51
C ALA A 30 -17.85 -1.21 6.23
N VAL A 31 -16.65 -1.77 6.36
CA VAL A 31 -15.91 -2.35 5.22
C VAL A 31 -16.77 -3.41 4.51
N ARG A 32 -17.40 -4.31 5.27
CA ARG A 32 -18.30 -5.33 4.74
C ARG A 32 -19.51 -4.75 4.02
N ALA A 33 -20.19 -3.77 4.63
CA ALA A 33 -21.34 -3.11 4.01
C ALA A 33 -20.96 -2.41 2.68
N TYR A 34 -19.78 -1.78 2.63
CA TYR A 34 -19.31 -1.14 1.41
C TYR A 34 -18.87 -2.14 0.34
N SER A 35 -18.21 -3.24 0.70
CA SER A 35 -17.84 -4.28 -0.27
C SER A 35 -19.08 -4.97 -0.86
N GLU A 36 -20.13 -5.21 -0.05
CA GLU A 36 -21.40 -5.70 -0.57
C GLU A 36 -22.07 -4.68 -1.52
N LYS A 37 -22.04 -3.38 -1.16
CA LYS A 37 -22.64 -2.32 -1.97
C LYS A 37 -21.95 -2.13 -3.32
N PHE A 38 -20.62 -2.09 -3.33
CA PHE A 38 -19.84 -1.70 -4.52
C PHE A 38 -19.35 -2.90 -5.32
N ASP A 39 -18.89 -3.95 -4.64
CA ASP A 39 -18.27 -5.13 -5.28
C ASP A 39 -19.23 -6.33 -5.33
N ARG A 40 -20.36 -6.26 -4.62
CA ARG A 40 -21.29 -7.40 -4.42
C ARG A 40 -20.56 -8.62 -3.86
N TRP A 41 -19.57 -8.38 -3.01
CA TRP A 41 -18.70 -9.39 -2.43
C TRP A 41 -18.64 -9.24 -0.91
N SER A 42 -18.89 -10.34 -0.19
CA SER A 42 -18.94 -10.36 1.27
C SER A 42 -18.55 -11.75 1.77
N PRO A 43 -17.26 -12.12 1.70
CA PRO A 43 -16.78 -13.41 2.18
C PRO A 43 -16.82 -13.46 3.71
N ASP A 44 -16.85 -14.65 4.31
CA ASP A 44 -16.81 -14.77 5.78
C ASP A 44 -15.58 -14.06 6.37
N ALA A 45 -14.42 -14.21 5.73
CA ALA A 45 -13.19 -13.49 6.06
C ALA A 45 -12.62 -12.77 4.82
N PHE A 46 -12.20 -11.51 5.00
CA PHE A 46 -11.50 -10.76 3.95
C PHE A 46 -10.03 -11.20 3.79
N ARG A 47 -9.43 -11.68 4.87
CA ARG A 47 -8.05 -12.16 4.88
C ARG A 47 -8.03 -13.63 4.47
N LEU A 48 -7.35 -13.92 3.37
CA LEU A 48 -7.13 -15.30 2.93
C LEU A 48 -6.28 -16.07 3.95
N SER A 49 -6.67 -17.31 4.20
CA SER A 49 -5.88 -18.28 4.95
C SER A 49 -4.67 -18.77 4.15
N ALA A 50 -3.68 -19.33 4.84
CA ALA A 50 -2.52 -19.91 4.19
C ALA A 50 -2.90 -21.04 3.22
N GLU A 51 -3.87 -21.87 3.60
CA GLU A 51 -4.36 -22.97 2.76
C GLU A 51 -5.04 -22.46 1.47
N GLU A 52 -5.87 -21.42 1.59
CA GLU A 52 -6.49 -20.79 0.41
C GLU A 52 -5.43 -20.18 -0.52
N ILE A 53 -4.42 -19.52 0.04
CA ILE A 53 -3.29 -18.97 -0.74
C ILE A 53 -2.57 -20.09 -1.48
N GLU A 54 -2.18 -21.17 -0.81
CA GLU A 54 -1.49 -22.30 -1.43
C GLU A 54 -2.33 -22.93 -2.56
N LYS A 55 -3.62 -23.12 -2.33
CA LYS A 55 -4.56 -23.66 -3.32
C LYS A 55 -4.67 -22.75 -4.54
N ILE A 56 -4.78 -21.44 -4.34
CA ILE A 56 -4.84 -20.46 -5.43
C ILE A 56 -3.52 -20.48 -6.21
N VAL A 57 -2.37 -20.42 -5.52
CA VAL A 57 -1.04 -20.46 -6.16
C VAL A 57 -0.87 -21.76 -6.97
N ALA A 58 -1.33 -22.90 -6.47
CA ALA A 58 -1.27 -24.18 -7.17
C ALA A 58 -2.11 -24.22 -8.46
N SER A 59 -3.14 -23.36 -8.58
CA SER A 59 -3.94 -23.23 -9.80
C SER A 59 -3.30 -22.35 -10.88
N VAL A 60 -2.25 -21.58 -10.52
CA VAL A 60 -1.58 -20.68 -11.45
C VAL A 60 -0.62 -21.48 -12.35
N PRO A 61 -0.64 -21.28 -13.68
CA PRO A 61 0.33 -21.91 -14.57
C PRO A 61 1.77 -21.60 -14.17
N ARG A 62 2.63 -22.62 -14.20
CA ARG A 62 4.04 -22.50 -13.79
C ARG A 62 4.78 -21.35 -14.48
N GLN A 63 4.56 -21.15 -15.78
CA GLN A 63 5.18 -20.07 -16.53
C GLN A 63 4.87 -18.69 -15.93
N VAL A 64 3.61 -18.44 -15.54
CA VAL A 64 3.21 -17.17 -14.93
C VAL A 64 3.92 -16.95 -13.60
N ILE A 65 4.08 -18.01 -12.79
CA ILE A 65 4.83 -17.94 -11.53
C ILE A 65 6.30 -17.59 -11.80
N ASP A 66 6.90 -18.24 -12.79
CA ASP A 66 8.31 -18.02 -13.15
C ASP A 66 8.54 -16.60 -13.69
N ASP A 67 7.61 -16.08 -14.51
CA ASP A 67 7.66 -14.70 -15.02
C ASP A 67 7.53 -13.66 -13.89
N ILE A 68 6.60 -13.85 -12.95
CA ILE A 68 6.44 -12.97 -11.79
C ILE A 68 7.71 -12.99 -10.92
N ARG A 69 8.29 -14.16 -10.67
CA ARG A 69 9.54 -14.30 -9.90
C ARG A 69 10.69 -13.56 -10.58
N PHE A 70 10.83 -13.72 -11.89
CA PHE A 70 11.86 -13.01 -12.64
C PHE A 70 11.72 -11.49 -12.49
N VAL A 71 10.50 -10.93 -12.66
CA VAL A 71 10.27 -9.49 -12.49
C VAL A 71 10.57 -9.04 -11.05
N GLN A 72 10.16 -9.82 -10.05
CA GLN A 72 10.46 -9.51 -8.64
C GLN A 72 11.97 -9.45 -8.38
N ASP A 73 12.74 -10.39 -8.93
CA ASP A 73 14.19 -10.41 -8.78
C ASP A 73 14.87 -9.22 -9.44
N GLN A 74 14.41 -8.82 -10.64
CA GLN A 74 14.91 -7.62 -11.32
C GLN A 74 14.63 -6.35 -10.51
N VAL A 75 13.39 -6.18 -10.05
CA VAL A 75 12.99 -5.01 -9.24
C VAL A 75 13.76 -4.96 -7.93
N ARG A 76 13.90 -6.10 -7.23
CA ARG A 76 14.65 -6.19 -5.97
C ARG A 76 16.12 -5.88 -6.17
N SER A 77 16.73 -6.41 -7.23
CA SER A 77 18.11 -6.13 -7.58
C SER A 77 18.33 -4.63 -7.79
N PHE A 78 17.50 -3.98 -8.58
CA PHE A 78 17.64 -2.54 -8.83
C PHE A 78 17.38 -1.70 -7.57
N ALA A 79 16.33 -2.01 -6.80
CA ALA A 79 16.05 -1.33 -5.54
C ALA A 79 17.21 -1.47 -4.54
N ARG A 80 17.93 -2.61 -4.56
CA ARG A 80 19.12 -2.79 -3.76
C ARG A 80 20.26 -1.85 -4.17
N HIS A 81 20.51 -1.70 -5.47
CA HIS A 81 21.49 -0.74 -5.97
C HIS A 81 21.14 0.71 -5.59
N GLN A 82 19.85 1.07 -5.61
CA GLN A 82 19.40 2.38 -5.14
C GLN A 82 19.71 2.57 -3.65
N LEU A 83 19.37 1.59 -2.81
CA LEU A 83 19.68 1.62 -1.38
C LEU A 83 21.19 1.71 -1.12
N ASP A 84 22.00 0.93 -1.85
CA ASP A 84 23.46 0.92 -1.67
C ASP A 84 24.11 2.23 -2.17
N SER A 85 23.45 2.97 -3.07
CA SER A 85 23.89 4.32 -3.48
C SER A 85 23.56 5.42 -2.45
N MET A 86 22.71 5.12 -1.46
CA MET A 86 22.29 6.07 -0.44
C MET A 86 23.26 6.03 0.75
N GLY A 87 24.00 7.12 0.96
CA GLY A 87 24.90 7.29 2.11
C GLY A 87 24.29 8.13 3.23
N GLU A 88 24.48 7.70 4.47
CA GLU A 88 24.34 8.57 5.65
C GLU A 88 25.65 9.33 5.86
N PHE A 89 25.57 10.55 6.40
CA PHE A 89 26.77 11.33 6.71
C PHE A 89 26.56 12.17 7.96
N GLU A 90 27.67 12.51 8.60
CA GLU A 90 27.75 13.48 9.69
C GLU A 90 29.03 14.29 9.50
N VAL A 91 28.95 15.61 9.66
CA VAL A 91 30.06 16.54 9.52
C VAL A 91 30.02 17.58 10.63
N GLU A 92 31.20 17.96 11.14
CA GLU A 92 31.34 19.10 12.04
C GLU A 92 31.54 20.36 11.20
N THR A 93 30.58 21.28 11.23
CA THR A 93 30.60 22.49 10.38
C THR A 93 31.29 23.68 11.05
N LEU A 94 31.26 23.70 12.39
CA LEU A 94 31.93 24.65 13.27
C LEU A 94 32.36 23.90 14.54
N PRO A 95 33.37 24.38 15.30
CA PRO A 95 33.78 23.73 16.55
C PRO A 95 32.59 23.47 17.48
N GLY A 96 32.30 22.19 17.73
CA GLY A 96 31.20 21.73 18.58
C GLY A 96 29.84 21.59 17.91
N VAL A 97 29.68 21.85 16.60
CA VAL A 97 28.41 21.74 15.86
C VAL A 97 28.48 20.63 14.82
N ARG A 98 27.70 19.57 15.02
CA ARG A 98 27.56 18.44 14.08
C ARG A 98 26.22 18.46 13.35
N LEU A 99 26.27 18.28 12.04
CA LEU A 99 25.11 18.16 11.16
C LEU A 99 25.24 16.88 10.33
N GLY A 100 24.11 16.23 10.03
CA GLY A 100 24.13 14.99 9.26
C GLY A 100 22.76 14.61 8.70
N GLN A 101 22.75 13.55 7.89
CA GLN A 101 21.54 12.94 7.36
C GLN A 101 21.53 11.44 7.71
N LYS A 102 20.33 10.94 8.05
CA LYS A 102 20.06 9.55 8.36
C LYS A 102 18.85 9.05 7.58
N HIS A 103 18.88 7.82 7.09
CA HIS A 103 17.74 7.17 6.46
C HIS A 103 16.99 6.30 7.48
N ILE A 104 15.70 6.54 7.67
CA ILE A 104 14.86 5.80 8.61
C ILE A 104 13.71 5.14 7.83
N PRO A 105 13.62 3.80 7.81
CA PRO A 105 12.52 3.13 7.15
C PRO A 105 11.19 3.42 7.85
N VAL A 106 10.12 3.57 7.07
CA VAL A 106 8.77 3.61 7.63
C VAL A 106 8.46 2.26 8.28
N ARG A 107 7.74 2.27 9.41
CA ARG A 107 7.43 1.05 10.17
C ARG A 107 6.40 0.16 9.49
N ALA A 108 5.53 0.76 8.68
CA ALA A 108 4.54 0.08 7.85
C ALA A 108 4.29 0.96 6.63
N ALA A 109 4.24 0.34 5.44
CA ALA A 109 3.82 0.99 4.21
C ALA A 109 2.32 0.74 3.94
N ASP A 110 1.85 -0.42 4.36
CA ASP A 110 0.46 -0.88 4.39
C ASP A 110 0.46 -2.08 5.34
N ARG A 111 -0.45 -2.17 6.30
CA ARG A 111 -0.51 -3.30 7.23
C ARG A 111 -1.77 -4.09 6.91
N PRO A 112 -1.68 -5.41 6.63
CA PRO A 112 -2.85 -6.27 6.65
C PRO A 112 -3.32 -6.56 8.09
#